data_AF-A0A6C0IB03-F1
#
_entry.id   AF-A0A6C0IB03-F1
#
_cell.length_a   1.000
_cell.length_b   1.000
_cell.length_c   1.000
_cell.angle_alpha   90.00
_cell.angle_beta   90.00
_cell.angle_gamma   90.00
#
_symmetry.space_group_name_H-M   'P 1'
#
loop_
_entity.id
_entity.type
_entity.pdbx_description
1 polymer ?
#
loop_
_entity_poly.entity_id
_entity_poly.type
_entity_poly.pdbx_seq_one_letter_code
_entity_poly.pdbx_strand_id
1 'polypeptide(L)' 'MPYAIRKMPNQDCFRVYNRRTKKVYSKCSSLINAQRQIRLLTAIEYGNFKPTGKPANKKRTRRTRKST' A
#
# COMPACT_ATOMS: atom_id res chain seq x y z
N MET A 1 13.83 -9.78 -1.17
CA MET A 1 12.98 -8.62 -1.53
C MET A 1 13.71 -7.32 -1.22
N PRO A 2 13.81 -6.38 -2.18
CA PRO A 2 14.49 -5.09 -1.98
C PRO A 2 13.69 -4.12 -1.10
N TYR A 3 12.36 -4.26 -1.01
CA TYR A 3 11.52 -3.43 -0.14
C TYR A 3 11.46 -3.94 1.29
N ALA A 4 11.47 -3.02 2.25
CA ALA A 4 11.40 -3.32 3.68
C ALA A 4 10.50 -2.35 4.45
N ILE A 5 10.00 -2.84 5.58
CA ILE A 5 9.22 -2.08 6.57
C ILE A 5 10.11 -1.79 7.76
N ARG A 6 10.04 -0.58 8.30
CA ARG A 6 10.67 -0.22 9.59
C ARG A 6 9.71 0.64 10.41
N LYS A 7 9.61 0.38 11.72
CA LYS A 7 8.89 1.26 12.65
C LYS A 7 9.58 2.62 12.70
N MET A 8 8.83 3.71 12.63
CA MET A 8 9.42 5.04 12.82
C MET A 8 9.82 5.22 14.30
N PRO A 9 10.93 5.93 14.57
CA PRO A 9 11.27 6.34 15.93
C PRO A 9 10.14 7.19 16.50
N ASN A 10 9.76 6.96 17.75
CA ASN A 10 8.79 7.75 18.51
C ASN A 10 7.39 7.88 17.87
N GLN A 11 7.05 7.00 16.92
CA GLN A 11 5.74 6.98 16.27
C GLN A 11 5.22 5.55 16.11
N ASP A 12 3.91 5.37 16.24
CA ASP A 12 3.23 4.09 16.00
C ASP A 12 2.86 3.88 14.53
N CYS A 13 3.77 4.29 13.65
CA CYS A 13 3.64 4.16 12.22
C CYS A 13 4.85 3.41 11.62
N PHE A 14 4.66 2.91 10.41
CA PHE A 14 5.65 2.13 9.67
C PHE A 14 5.99 2.82 8.35
N ARG A 15 7.29 2.86 8.03
CA ARG A 15 7.81 3.34 6.74
C ARG A 15 8.11 2.19 5.80
N VAL A 16 7.77 2.34 4.53
CA VAL A 16 8.16 1.43 3.44
C VAL A 16 9.26 2.07 2.60
N TYR A 17 10.39 1.38 2.47
CA TYR A 17 11.54 1.89 1.74
C TYR A 17 12.24 0.78 0.94
N ASN A 18 12.95 1.17 -0.11
CA ASN A 18 13.86 0.27 -0.81
C ASN A 18 15.19 0.19 -0.05
N ARG A 19 15.64 -1.01 0.32
CA ARG A 19 16.92 -1.25 0.99
C ARG A 19 18.12 -0.92 0.10
N ARG A 20 17.98 -1.06 -1.23
CA ARG A 20 19.01 -0.82 -2.23
C ARG A 20 19.11 0.68 -2.55
N THR A 21 18.05 1.26 -3.09
CA THR A 21 18.05 2.67 -3.54
C THR A 21 17.81 3.69 -2.43
N LYS A 22 17.48 3.23 -1.21
CA LYS A 22 17.08 4.06 -0.05
C LYS A 22 15.82 4.92 -0.27
N LYS A 23 15.17 4.85 -1.43
CA LYS A 23 13.93 5.57 -1.73
C LYS A 23 12.81 5.16 -0.77
N VAL A 24 12.11 6.16 -0.23
CA VAL A 24 10.96 5.98 0.67
C VAL A 24 9.68 6.08 -0.15
N TYR A 25 8.79 5.09 -0.03
CA TYR A 25 7.49 5.06 -0.72
C TYR A 25 6.33 5.42 0.21
N SER A 26 6.50 5.23 1.51
CA SER A 26 5.59 5.76 2.53
C SER A 26 6.37 6.07 3.80
N LYS A 27 6.12 7.24 4.38
CA LYS A 27 6.75 7.67 5.64
C LYS A 27 6.02 7.08 6.86
N CYS A 28 4.70 7.20 6.89
CA CYS A 28 3.87 6.64 7.95
C CYS A 28 2.68 5.88 7.34
N SER A 29 2.53 4.63 7.74
CA SER A 29 1.40 3.77 7.41
C SER A 29 1.18 2.77 8.54
N SER A 30 -0.02 2.18 8.62
CA SER A 30 -0.24 1.03 9.51
C SER A 30 0.50 -0.20 8.99
N LEU A 31 0.82 -1.15 9.89
CA LEU A 31 1.55 -2.39 9.54
C LEU A 31 0.90 -3.12 8.34
N ILE A 32 -0.44 -3.25 8.38
CA ILE A 32 -1.21 -3.94 7.33
C ILE A 32 -1.07 -3.23 5.98
N ASN A 33 -1.18 -1.90 5.96
CA ASN A 33 -1.04 -1.13 4.72
C ASN A 33 0.39 -1.17 4.20
N ALA A 34 1.39 -1.13 5.07
CA ALA A 34 2.79 -1.25 4.72
C ALA A 34 3.09 -2.62 4.07
N GLN A 35 2.53 -3.72 4.62
CA GLN A 35 2.64 -5.06 4.05
C GLN A 35 1.97 -5.16 2.68
N ARG A 36 0.77 -4.60 2.53
CA ARG A 36 0.07 -4.52 1.23
C ARG A 36 0.89 -3.74 0.20
N GLN A 37 1.50 -2.64 0.62
CA GLN A 37 2.35 -1.82 -0.25
C GLN A 37 3.61 -2.57 -0.69
N ILE A 38 4.26 -3.33 0.20
CA ILE A 38 5.37 -4.21 -0.19
C ILE A 38 4.92 -5.22 -1.25
N ARG A 39 3.79 -5.91 -1.03
CA ARG A 39 3.27 -6.90 -1.99
C ARG A 39 3.02 -6.27 -3.36
N LEU A 40 2.42 -5.09 -3.39
CA LEU A 40 2.17 -4.33 -4.61
C LEU A 40 3.49 -3.98 -5.32
N LEU A 41 4.44 -3.39 -4.60
CA LEU A 41 5.73 -3.00 -5.17
C LEU A 41 6.49 -4.20 -5.73
N THR A 42 6.49 -5.33 -5.02
CA THR A 42 7.11 -6.56 -5.55
C THR A 42 6.39 -7.15 -6.74
N ALA A 43 5.06 -7.02 -6.79
CA ALA A 43 4.29 -7.49 -7.93
C ALA A 43 4.56 -6.65 -9.18
N ILE A 44 4.75 -5.33 -9.01
CA ILE A 44 5.13 -4.41 -10.09
C ILE A 44 6.56 -4.70 -10.58
N GLU A 45 7.50 -4.94 -9.66
CA GLU A 45 8.92 -5.17 -10.01
C GLU A 45 9.17 -6.54 -10.66
N TYR A 46 8.49 -7.60 -10.18
CA TYR A 46 8.72 -8.97 -10.64
C TYR A 46 7.59 -9.54 -11.51
N GLY A 47 6.58 -8.75 -11.87
CA GLY A 47 5.48 -9.16 -12.74
C GLY A 47 4.49 -10.19 -12.15
N ASN A 48 4.70 -10.64 -10.90
CA ASN A 48 3.88 -11.68 -10.27
C ASN A 48 2.57 -11.14 -9.65
N PHE A 49 1.93 -10.15 -10.27
CA PHE A 49 0.64 -9.64 -9.83
C PHE A 49 -0.45 -10.67 -10.14
N LYS A 50 -0.87 -11.44 -9.13
CA LYS A 50 -2.04 -12.32 -9.22
C LYS A 50 -3.26 -11.59 -8.66
N PRO A 51 -4.12 -10.97 -9.49
CA PRO A 51 -5.36 -10.39 -9.01
C PRO A 51 -6.25 -11.49 -8.45
N THR A 52 -6.25 -11.64 -7.14
CA THR A 52 -7.14 -12.58 -6.43
C THR A 52 -8.45 -11.85 -6.15
N GLY A 53 -9.28 -11.76 -7.18
CA GLY A 53 -10.60 -11.16 -7.10
C GLY A 53 -11.14 -10.81 -8.47
N LYS A 54 -12.36 -11.23 -8.79
CA LYS A 54 -13.11 -10.68 -9.91
C LYS A 54 -13.17 -9.16 -9.70
N PRO A 55 -12.93 -8.31 -10.71
CA PRO A 55 -13.11 -6.87 -10.56
C PRO A 55 -14.52 -6.65 -10.04
N ALA A 56 -14.65 -6.17 -8.80
CA ALA A 56 -15.95 -5.93 -8.23
C ALA A 56 -16.58 -4.82 -9.08
N ASN A 57 -17.53 -5.19 -9.95
CA ASN A 57 -18.37 -4.27 -10.68
C ASN A 57 -19.35 -3.62 -9.67
N LYS A 58 -18.79 -2.89 -8.70
CA LYS A 58 -19.56 -2.07 -7.78
C LYS A 58 -20.03 -0.89 -8.61
N LYS A 59 -21.23 -0.98 -9.17
CA LYS A 59 -21.99 0.19 -9.64
C LYS A 59 -21.89 1.23 -8.52
N ARG A 60 -21.11 2.29 -8.72
CA ARG A 60 -21.05 3.43 -7.79
C ARG A 60 -22.44 4.05 -7.82
N THR A 61 -23.30 3.66 -6.90
CA THR A 61 -24.48 4.46 -6.58
C THR A 61 -23.95 5.78 -6.06
N ARG A 62 -24.01 6.83 -6.89
CA ARG A 62 -23.79 8.21 -6.47
C ARG A 62 -24.82 8.51 -5.36
N ARG A 63 -24.43 8.34 -4.10
CA ARG A 63 -25.15 9.00 -3.00
C ARG A 63 -24.82 10.48 -3.11
N THR A 64 -25.68 11.21 -3.78
CA THR A 64 -25.75 12.67 -3.67
C THR A 64 -26.00 13.00 -2.20
N ARG A 65 -25.07 13.74 -1.57
CA ARG A 65 -25.32 14.33 -0.25
C ARG A 65 -26.33 15.46 -0.48
N LYS A 66 -27.52 15.39 0.14
CA LYS A 66 -28.36 16.58 0.30
C LYS A 66 -27.57 17.55 1.19
N SER A 67 -27.28 18.73 0.67
CA SER A 67 -26.88 19.88 1.47
C SER A 67 -28.12 20.38 2.21
N THR A 68 -28.09 20.30 3.53
CA THR A 68 -28.91 21.11 4.43
C THR A 68 -28.06 22.22 4.97
#